data_AF-A0A6I0IHD8-F1
#
_entry.id   AF-A0A6I0IHD8-F1
#
_cell.length_a   1.000
_cell.length_b   1.000
_cell.length_c   1.000
_cell.angle_alpha   90.00
_cell.angle_beta   90.00
_cell.angle_gamma   90.00
#
_symmetry.space_group_name_H-M   'P 1'
#
loop_
_entity.id
_entity.type
_entity.pdbx_description
1 polymer ?
#
loop_
_entity_poly.entity_id
_entity_poly.type
_entity_poly.pdbx_seq_one_letter_code
_entity_poly.pdbx_strand_id
1 'polypeptide(L)'
;MKAKYFKKIRSQVKWYKVSYRDSLFFSFSDEKEILAKSPENACVRYHKRTGCFVNKYNPNNITQYSESLSRFKVCIGKKVMYFD
;
A
#
# COMPACT_ATOMS: atom_id res chain seq x y z
N MET A 1 -25.11 18.97 5.92
CA MET A 1 -24.49 17.62 6.03
C MET A 1 -23.03 17.71 6.46
N LYS A 2 -22.70 17.91 7.75
CA LYS A 2 -21.32 18.38 8.09
C LYS A 2 -20.51 17.60 9.14
N ALA A 3 -21.08 16.66 9.90
CA ALA A 3 -20.30 15.90 10.90
C ALA A 3 -20.36 14.36 10.75
N LYS A 4 -21.54 13.80 10.47
CA LYS A 4 -21.72 12.35 10.31
C LYS A 4 -20.90 11.75 9.15
N TYR A 5 -20.73 12.52 8.06
CA TYR A 5 -20.01 12.07 6.87
C TYR A 5 -18.50 11.91 7.13
N PHE A 6 -17.89 12.86 7.84
CA PHE A 6 -16.46 12.79 8.21
C PHE A 6 -16.18 11.65 9.21
N LYS A 7 -17.12 11.38 10.13
CA LYS A 7 -17.01 10.24 11.06
C LYS A 7 -16.97 8.90 10.31
N LYS A 8 -17.82 8.75 9.29
CA LYS A 8 -17.87 7.56 8.42
C LYS A 8 -16.59 7.38 7.57
N ILE A 9 -15.99 8.48 7.11
CA ILE A 9 -14.72 8.42 6.37
C ILE A 9 -13.58 7.99 7.28
N ARG A 10 -13.49 8.55 8.50
CA ARG A 10 -12.44 8.17 9.48
C ARG A 10 -12.52 6.72 9.93
N SER A 11 -13.71 6.14 10.05
CA SER A 11 -13.87 4.72 10.39
C SER A 11 -13.50 3.77 9.25
N GLN A 12 -13.42 4.28 8.02
CA GLN A 12 -13.13 3.48 6.82
C GLN A 12 -11.65 3.44 6.46
N VAL A 13 -10.82 4.29 7.06
CA VAL A 13 -9.38 4.37 6.76
C VAL A 13 -8.54 3.88 7.93
N LYS A 14 -7.48 3.15 7.63
CA LYS A 14 -6.50 2.63 8.59
C LYS A 14 -5.11 3.09 8.19
N TRP A 15 -4.20 3.13 9.16
CA TRP A 15 -2.78 3.34 8.89
C TRP A 15 -2.15 2.01 8.47
N TYR A 16 -1.41 2.05 7.38
CA TYR A 16 -0.67 0.95 6.79
C TYR A 16 0.79 1.35 6.76
N LYS A 17 1.70 0.47 7.18
CA LYS A 17 3.12 0.66 6.90
C LYS A 17 3.41 0.00 5.56
N VAL A 18 3.83 0.79 4.59
CA VAL A 18 4.09 0.32 3.23
C VAL A 18 5.57 0.50 2.94
N SER A 19 6.21 -0.58 2.53
CA SER A 19 7.59 -0.61 2.03
C SER A 19 7.59 -1.13 0.60
N TYR A 20 8.60 -0.75 -0.15
CA TYR A 20 8.73 -1.10 -1.56
C TYR A 20 10.12 -1.69 -1.83
N ARG A 21 10.23 -2.54 -2.86
CA ARG A 21 11.51 -3.03 -3.37
C ARG A 21 11.65 -2.70 -4.86
N ASP A 22 12.84 -2.25 -5.25
CA ASP A 22 13.11 -1.89 -6.65
C ASP A 22 13.12 -3.09 -7.59
N SER A 23 13.60 -4.23 -7.11
CA SER A 23 13.66 -5.48 -7.87
C SER A 23 13.22 -6.66 -7.01
N LEU A 24 12.84 -7.77 -7.65
CA LEU A 24 12.44 -9.02 -7.01
C LEU A 24 13.50 -9.57 -6.05
N PHE A 25 14.78 -9.25 -6.30
CA PHE A 25 15.92 -9.74 -5.53
C PHE A 25 16.38 -8.81 -4.40
N PHE A 26 15.77 -7.63 -4.26
CA PHE A 26 16.14 -6.68 -3.20
C PHE A 26 15.20 -6.77 -2.00
N SER A 27 15.75 -6.44 -0.83
CA SER A 27 14.97 -6.28 0.39
C SER A 27 14.05 -5.06 0.30
N PHE A 28 12.92 -5.13 1.02
CA PHE A 28 12.04 -3.98 1.16
C PHE A 28 12.74 -2.81 1.84
N SER A 29 12.61 -1.64 1.23
CA SER A 29 13.18 -0.37 1.67
C SER A 29 12.09 0.72 1.73
N ASP A 30 12.45 1.88 2.25
CA ASP A 30 11.59 3.08 2.29
C ASP A 30 10.22 2.86 2.97
N GLU A 31 10.20 2.30 4.17
CA GLU A 31 8.94 2.15 4.93
C GLU A 31 8.28 3.51 5.21
N LYS A 32 7.01 3.66 4.81
CA LYS A 32 6.21 4.86 5.08
C LYS A 32 4.83 4.51 5.59
N GLU A 33 4.33 5.33 6.51
CA GLU A 33 2.96 5.23 6.98
C GLU A 33 1.99 5.91 6.02
N ILE A 34 0.98 5.16 5.61
CA ILE A 34 -0.03 5.57 4.65
C ILE A 34 -1.40 5.29 5.21
N LEU A 35 -2.21 6.34 5.26
CA LEU A 35 -3.63 6.22 5.57
C LEU A 35 -4.36 5.71 4.32
N ALA A 36 -5.07 4.61 4.37
CA ALA A 36 -5.82 4.10 3.22
C ALA A 36 -7.08 3.35 3.63
N LYS A 37 -7.99 3.09 2.68
CA LYS A 37 -9.19 2.28 2.95
C LYS A 37 -8.90 0.78 2.90
N SER A 38 -7.91 0.38 2.10
CA SER A 38 -7.50 -1.00 1.90
C SER A 38 -5.98 -1.06 1.67
N PRO A 39 -5.35 -2.24 1.80
CA PRO A 39 -3.92 -2.41 1.56
C PRO A 39 -3.51 -2.02 0.12
N GLU A 40 -4.32 -2.35 -0.88
CA GLU A 40 -4.06 -2.05 -2.29
C GLU A 40 -4.05 -0.54 -2.51
N ASN A 41 -5.05 0.16 -1.94
CA ASN A 41 -5.08 1.62 -1.95
C ASN A 41 -3.87 2.24 -1.24
N ALA A 42 -3.30 1.57 -0.24
CA ALA A 42 -2.09 2.03 0.43
C ALA A 42 -0.89 1.99 -0.54
N CYS A 43 -0.74 0.91 -1.31
CA CYS A 43 0.28 0.79 -2.37
C CYS A 43 0.11 1.87 -3.46
N VAL A 44 -1.11 2.11 -3.97
CA VAL A 44 -1.36 3.20 -4.95
C VAL A 44 -0.93 4.55 -4.39
N ARG A 45 -1.31 4.84 -3.15
CA ARG A 45 -0.96 6.11 -2.48
C ARG A 45 0.54 6.22 -2.22
N TYR A 46 1.21 5.11 -1.91
CA TYR A 46 2.66 5.05 -1.71
C TYR A 46 3.35 5.46 -3.01
N HIS A 47 3.00 4.77 -4.09
CA HIS A 47 3.51 5.05 -5.42
C HIS A 47 3.33 6.52 -5.84
N LYS A 48 2.12 7.06 -5.67
CA LYS A 48 1.85 8.48 -5.99
C LYS A 48 2.72 9.45 -5.19
N ARG A 49 3.17 9.08 -3.99
CA ARG A 49 4.00 9.93 -3.13
C ARG A 49 5.49 9.80 -3.42
N THR A 50 5.96 8.62 -3.78
CA THR A 50 7.40 8.31 -3.92
C THR A 50 7.88 8.16 -5.35
N GLY A 51 6.96 7.96 -6.31
CA GLY A 51 7.31 7.68 -7.71
C GLY A 51 7.83 6.27 -7.95
N CYS A 52 7.85 5.37 -6.94
CA CYS A 52 8.33 4.00 -7.06
C CYS A 52 7.53 3.24 -8.12
N PHE A 53 8.06 3.02 -9.34
CA PHE A 53 7.32 2.54 -10.51
C PHE A 53 6.45 1.28 -10.27
N VAL A 54 5.20 1.44 -9.81
CA VAL A 54 4.20 0.35 -9.87
C VAL A 54 4.07 -0.03 -11.33
N ASN A 55 3.92 -1.34 -11.59
CA ASN A 55 3.79 -1.94 -12.91
C ASN A 55 3.24 -0.96 -13.97
N LYS A 56 4.10 -0.58 -14.93
CA LYS A 56 3.94 0.56 -15.89
C LYS A 56 2.63 0.51 -16.68
N TYR A 57 1.97 -0.64 -16.71
CA TYR A 57 0.78 -0.93 -17.50
C TYR A 57 -0.55 -0.66 -16.79
N ASN A 58 -0.66 -0.85 -15.45
CA ASN A 58 -1.91 -0.54 -14.74
C ASN A 58 -1.70 -0.33 -13.23
N PRO A 59 -1.62 0.92 -12.74
CA PRO A 59 -1.44 1.21 -11.32
C PRO A 59 -2.67 0.84 -10.44
N ASN A 60 -3.81 0.49 -11.05
CA ASN A 60 -5.00 0.03 -10.33
C ASN A 60 -5.08 -1.49 -10.22
N ASN A 61 -4.18 -2.24 -10.89
CA ASN A 61 -4.18 -3.70 -10.86
C ASN A 61 -3.18 -4.24 -9.83
N ILE A 62 -3.40 -3.90 -8.57
CA ILE A 62 -2.57 -4.38 -7.46
C ILE A 62 -3.17 -5.69 -6.97
N THR A 63 -2.40 -6.77 -7.14
CA THR A 63 -2.82 -8.12 -6.77
C THR A 63 -1.89 -8.67 -5.70
N GLN A 64 -2.44 -9.55 -4.85
CA GLN A 64 -1.67 -10.15 -3.77
C GLN A 64 -0.78 -11.26 -4.34
N TYR A 65 0.49 -11.26 -3.96
CA TYR A 65 1.49 -12.24 -4.40
C TYR A 65 2.17 -12.92 -3.21
N SER A 66 2.97 -13.95 -3.49
CA SER A 66 3.96 -14.45 -2.54
C SER A 66 5.07 -13.42 -2.32
N GLU A 67 5.73 -13.49 -1.17
CA GLU A 67 6.81 -12.57 -0.79
C GLU A 67 7.94 -12.51 -1.83
N SER A 68 8.30 -13.63 -2.46
CA SER A 68 9.35 -13.67 -3.47
C SER A 68 8.99 -12.89 -4.75
N LEU A 69 7.71 -12.68 -5.04
CA LEU A 69 7.23 -12.05 -6.28
C LEU A 69 6.62 -10.65 -6.07
N SER A 70 6.31 -10.25 -4.84
CA SER A 70 5.70 -8.96 -4.50
C SER A 70 6.64 -7.74 -4.43
N ARG A 71 6.37 -6.67 -5.16
CA ARG A 71 7.15 -5.41 -5.09
C ARG A 71 6.83 -4.52 -3.89
N PHE A 72 5.68 -4.71 -3.27
CA PHE A 72 5.23 -3.98 -2.09
C PHE A 72 4.98 -4.91 -0.91
N LYS A 73 5.38 -4.45 0.27
CA LYS A 73 5.06 -5.06 1.55
C LYS A 73 4.20 -4.08 2.32
N VAL A 74 3.05 -4.55 2.78
CA VAL A 74 2.09 -3.77 3.55
C VAL A 74 1.88 -4.43 4.91
N CYS A 75 2.16 -3.71 5.98
CA CYS A 75 1.95 -4.17 7.35
C CYS A 75 0.74 -3.48 7.99
N ILE A 76 -0.12 -4.28 8.60
CA ILE A 76 -1.33 -3.85 9.30
C ILE A 76 -1.35 -4.52 10.66
N GLY A 77 -0.93 -3.79 11.69
CA GLY A 77 -0.66 -4.40 13.00
C GLY A 77 0.40 -5.50 12.85
N LYS A 78 0.05 -6.75 13.18
CA LYS A 78 0.93 -7.92 13.07
C LYS A 78 0.84 -8.67 11.73
N LYS A 79 -0.12 -8.31 10.87
CA LYS A 79 -0.33 -9.00 9.58
C LYS A 79 0.51 -8.32 8.50
N VAL A 80 1.27 -9.12 7.75
CA VAL A 80 2.02 -8.68 6.58
C VAL A 80 1.31 -9.19 5.33
N MET A 81 1.19 -8.33 4.33
CA MET A 81 0.63 -8.63 3.02
C MET A 81 1.61 -8.18 1.95
N TYR A 82 1.63 -8.93 0.85
CA TYR A 82 2.61 -8.81 -0.22
C TYR A 82 1.88 -8.56 -1.52
N PHE A 83 2.23 -7.50 -2.23
CA PHE A 83 1.55 -7.04 -3.44
C PHE A 83 2.55 -6.73 -4.56
N ASP A 84 2.12 -6.82 -5.82
CA ASP A 84 2.89 -6.30 -6.96
C ASP A 84 2.50 -4.86 -7.31
#